data_AF-A0A8J4Q4V8-F1
#
_entry.id   AF-A0A8J4Q4V8-F1
#
_cell.length_a   1.000
_cell.length_b   1.000
_cell.length_c   1.000
_cell.angle_alpha   90.00
_cell.angle_beta   90.00
_cell.angle_gamma   90.00
#
_symmetry.space_group_name_H-M   'P 1'
#
loop_
_entity.id
_entity.type
_entity.pdbx_description
1 polymer ?
#
loop_
_entity_poly.entity_id
_entity_poly.type
_entity_poly.pdbx_seq_one_letter_code
_entity_poly.pdbx_strand_id
1 'polypeptide(L)'
;MAFGFVILALAVPGSLYIGSILVGICYGIRIAISVPTASELFGLKYYGLIYNILILNLPLGSFLFSGLLAGILYDMEATPTAGGGNTCVGAHCYRTTFVVMAIACIIGFGIKGLMSFYAL
;
A
#
# COMPACT_ATOMS: atom_id res chain seq x y z
N MET A 1 -7.23 5.65 -1.25
CA MET A 1 -6.47 4.57 -0.57
C MET A 1 -6.50 4.67 0.94
N ALA A 2 -6.16 5.81 1.56
CA ALA A 2 -6.15 5.97 3.02
C ALA A 2 -7.44 5.49 3.71
N PHE A 3 -8.61 5.90 3.20
CA PHE A 3 -9.91 5.45 3.74
C PHE A 3 -10.11 3.92 3.68
N GLY A 4 -9.61 3.28 2.62
CA GLY A 4 -9.60 1.83 2.50
C GLY A 4 -8.77 1.21 3.63
N PHE A 5 -7.51 1.63 3.81
CA PHE A 5 -6.66 1.11 4.88
C PHE A 5 -7.21 1.38 6.30
N VAL A 6 -7.89 2.50 6.52
CA VAL A 6 -8.58 2.78 7.79
C VAL A 6 -9.71 1.77 8.04
N ILE A 7 -10.50 1.42 7.02
CA ILE A 7 -11.53 0.38 7.12
C ILE A 7 -10.91 -0.99 7.42
N LEU A 8 -9.79 -1.35 6.77
CA LEU A 8 -9.07 -2.59 7.08
C LEU A 8 -8.57 -2.59 8.54
N ALA A 9 -8.10 -1.45 9.05
CA ALA A 9 -7.59 -1.30 10.42
C ALA A 9 -8.69 -1.39 11.51
N LEU A 10 -9.96 -1.24 11.17
CA LEU A 10 -11.07 -1.44 12.11
C LEU A 10 -11.28 -2.91 12.48
N ALA A 11 -10.74 -3.86 11.70
CA ALA A 11 -10.75 -5.31 11.97
C ALA A 11 -12.15 -5.90 12.31
N VAL A 12 -13.23 -5.31 11.78
CA VAL A 12 -14.62 -5.78 11.93
C VAL A 12 -14.88 -6.90 10.91
N PRO A 13 -15.70 -7.94 11.21
CA PRO A 13 -16.11 -8.94 10.23
C PRO A 13 -16.70 -8.29 8.97
N GLY A 14 -16.10 -8.57 7.80
CA GLY A 14 -16.48 -8.00 6.51
C GLY A 14 -15.70 -6.75 6.07
N SER A 15 -14.93 -6.11 6.95
CA SER A 15 -14.15 -4.90 6.60
C SER A 15 -13.04 -5.19 5.59
N LEU A 16 -12.49 -6.41 5.60
CA LEU A 16 -11.45 -6.85 4.66
C LEU A 16 -11.98 -6.90 3.21
N TYR A 17 -13.24 -7.31 3.01
CA TYR A 17 -13.86 -7.39 1.70
C TYR A 17 -14.14 -5.99 1.13
N ILE A 18 -14.83 -5.15 1.90
CA ILE A 18 -15.14 -3.77 1.51
C ILE A 18 -13.84 -2.97 1.30
N GLY A 19 -12.90 -3.14 2.21
CA GLY A 19 -11.61 -2.46 2.20
C GLY A 19 -10.76 -2.79 0.98
N SER A 20 -10.61 -4.08 0.64
CA SER A 20 -9.83 -4.53 -0.53
C SER A 20 -10.43 -4.04 -1.85
N ILE A 21 -11.76 -4.06 -1.98
CA ILE A 21 -12.45 -3.50 -3.15
C ILE A 21 -12.13 -2.02 -3.29
N LEU A 22 -12.27 -1.24 -2.20
CA LEU A 22 -12.03 0.20 -2.25
C LEU A 22 -10.57 0.54 -2.58
N VAL A 23 -9.61 -0.17 -1.98
CA VAL A 23 -8.18 0.00 -2.27
C VAL A 23 -7.90 -0.38 -3.74
N GLY A 24 -8.45 -1.49 -4.22
CA GLY A 24 -8.29 -1.96 -5.60
C GLY A 24 -8.82 -0.97 -6.64
N ILE A 25 -10.01 -0.42 -6.45
CA ILE A 25 -10.58 0.61 -7.33
C ILE A 25 -9.68 1.85 -7.37
N CYS A 26 -9.30 2.36 -6.20
CA CYS A 26 -8.39 3.51 -6.09
C CYS A 26 -7.04 3.25 -6.78
N TYR A 27 -6.52 2.02 -6.68
CA TYR A 27 -5.28 1.62 -7.32
C TYR A 27 -5.39 1.59 -8.84
N GLY A 28 -6.48 1.02 -9.36
CA GLY A 28 -6.76 0.99 -10.79
C GLY A 28 -6.81 2.39 -11.39
N ILE A 29 -7.51 3.32 -10.73
CA ILE A 29 -7.57 4.73 -11.14
C ILE A 29 -6.17 5.35 -11.17
N ARG A 30 -5.34 5.10 -10.14
CA ARG A 30 -3.96 5.61 -10.08
C ARG A 30 -3.09 5.13 -11.24
N ILE A 31 -3.16 3.86 -11.60
CA ILE A 31 -2.41 3.32 -12.75
C ILE A 31 -2.95 3.90 -14.05
N ALA A 32 -4.28 3.95 -14.20
CA ALA A 32 -4.93 4.45 -15.41
C ALA A 32 -4.56 5.91 -15.72
N ILE A 33 -4.42 6.75 -14.70
CA ILE A 33 -3.98 8.15 -14.86
C ILE A 33 -2.46 8.23 -15.10
N SER A 34 -1.67 7.38 -14.45
CA SER A 34 -0.20 7.44 -14.55
C SER A 34 0.34 7.14 -15.94
N VAL A 35 -0.31 6.25 -16.71
CA VAL A 35 0.09 5.86 -18.08
C VAL A 35 0.07 7.06 -19.05
N PRO A 36 -1.07 7.77 -19.23
CA PRO A 36 -1.12 8.92 -20.13
C PRO A 36 -0.24 10.07 -19.64
N THR A 37 -0.25 10.38 -18.33
CA THR A 37 0.61 11.44 -17.78
C THR A 37 2.10 11.18 -18.03
N ALA A 38 2.56 9.93 -17.94
CA ALA A 38 3.94 9.59 -18.26
C ALA A 38 4.25 9.79 -19.76
N SER A 39 3.30 9.49 -20.64
CA SER A 39 3.47 9.69 -22.08
C SER A 39 3.50 11.17 -22.49
N GLU A 40 2.75 12.04 -21.79
CA GLU A 40 2.75 13.49 -22.02
C GLU A 40 4.02 14.15 -21.48
N LEU A 41 4.51 13.74 -20.30
CA LEU A 41 5.65 14.37 -19.64
C LEU A 41 7.01 13.99 -20.25
N PHE A 42 7.17 12.72 -20.62
CA PHE A 42 8.45 12.18 -21.11
C PHE A 42 8.50 11.94 -22.62
N GLY A 43 7.36 12.03 -23.30
CA GLY A 43 7.24 11.74 -24.73
C GLY A 43 7.37 10.25 -25.08
N LEU A 44 7.08 9.92 -26.34
CA LEU A 44 6.93 8.54 -26.80
C LEU A 44 8.26 7.83 -27.14
N LYS A 45 9.36 8.58 -27.30
CA LYS A 45 10.63 8.06 -27.85
C LYS A 45 11.29 6.99 -26.96
N TYR A 46 11.19 7.11 -25.64
CA TYR A 46 11.74 6.16 -24.66
C TYR A 46 10.71 5.71 -23.61
N TYR A 47 9.41 5.78 -23.94
CA TYR A 47 8.32 5.53 -23.01
C TYR A 47 8.42 4.13 -22.36
N GLY A 48 8.73 3.09 -23.12
CA GLY A 48 8.84 1.72 -22.61
C GLY A 48 9.91 1.55 -21.53
N LEU A 49 11.06 2.21 -21.66
CA LEU A 49 12.14 2.15 -20.66
C LEU A 49 11.74 2.91 -19.38
N ILE A 50 11.22 4.13 -19.54
CA ILE A 50 10.81 5.00 -18.42
C ILE A 50 9.65 4.37 -17.66
N TYR A 51 8.67 3.80 -18.35
CA TYR A 51 7.53 3.14 -17.74
C TYR A 51 7.93 1.88 -16.94
N ASN A 52 8.91 1.11 -17.45
CA ASN A 52 9.47 -0.02 -16.69
C ASN A 52 10.15 0.45 -15.40
N ILE A 53 10.86 1.58 -15.42
CA ILE A 53 11.44 2.15 -14.20
C ILE A 53 10.34 2.61 -13.23
N LEU A 54 9.25 3.21 -13.74
CA LEU A 54 8.10 3.59 -12.90
C LEU A 54 7.42 2.38 -12.26
N ILE A 55 7.25 1.27 -13.01
CA ILE A 55 6.56 0.09 -12.50
C ILE A 55 7.38 -0.71 -11.49
N LEU A 56 8.71 -0.52 -11.43
CA LEU A 56 9.57 -1.09 -10.37
C LEU A 56 9.14 -0.66 -8.96
N ASN A 57 8.37 0.41 -8.83
CA ASN A 57 7.81 0.81 -7.54
C ASN A 57 6.85 -0.26 -6.95
N LEU A 58 6.14 -1.04 -7.79
CA LEU A 58 5.27 -2.14 -7.34
C LEU A 58 6.02 -3.24 -6.59
N PRO A 59 7.01 -3.92 -7.20
CA PRO A 59 7.74 -4.98 -6.52
C PRO A 59 8.53 -4.45 -5.32
N LEU A 60 9.09 -3.24 -5.41
CA LEU A 60 9.76 -2.61 -4.26
C LEU A 60 8.80 -2.38 -3.09
N GLY A 61 7.60 -1.85 -3.36
CA GLY A 61 6.57 -1.65 -2.34
C GLY A 61 6.11 -2.96 -1.71
N SER A 62 5.82 -3.98 -2.53
CA SER A 62 5.42 -5.29 -2.03
C SER A 62 6.52 -5.97 -1.21
N PHE A 63 7.77 -5.83 -1.62
CA PHE A 63 8.90 -6.39 -0.89
C PHE A 63 9.09 -5.72 0.47
N LEU A 64 9.05 -4.39 0.53
CA LEU A 64 9.22 -3.64 1.78
C LEU A 64 8.05 -3.83 2.74
N PHE A 65 6.81 -3.69 2.25
CA PHE A 65 5.62 -3.71 3.11
C PHE A 65 5.11 -5.13 3.41
N SER A 66 5.09 -6.03 2.44
CA SER A 66 4.58 -7.40 2.65
C SER A 66 5.69 -8.39 2.98
N GLY A 67 6.87 -8.25 2.39
CA GLY A 67 8.00 -9.14 2.67
C GLY A 67 8.64 -8.83 4.03
N LEU A 68 9.17 -7.61 4.17
CA LEU A 68 9.95 -7.24 5.34
C LEU A 68 9.06 -6.81 6.52
N LEU A 69 8.20 -5.80 6.32
CA LEU A 69 7.42 -5.22 7.41
C LEU A 69 6.41 -6.22 7.98
N ALA A 70 5.62 -6.88 7.13
CA ALA A 70 4.65 -7.86 7.61
C ALA A 70 5.32 -9.09 8.24
N GLY A 71 6.49 -9.53 7.74
CA GLY A 71 7.27 -10.60 8.34
C GLY A 71 7.74 -10.25 9.76
N ILE A 72 8.37 -9.09 9.93
CA ILE A 72 8.86 -8.63 11.25
C ILE A 72 7.70 -8.46 12.24
N LEU A 73 6.60 -7.82 11.82
CA LEU A 73 5.43 -7.64 12.69
C LEU A 73 4.78 -8.97 13.08
N TYR A 74 4.72 -9.92 12.14
CA TYR A 74 4.18 -11.24 12.41
C TYR A 74 5.03 -12.01 13.42
N ASP A 75 6.35 -11.97 13.27
CA ASP A 75 7.28 -12.60 14.21
C ASP A 75 7.23 -11.95 15.60
N MET A 76 6.97 -10.64 15.68
CA MET A 76 6.82 -9.91 16.95
C MET A 76 5.49 -10.21 17.66
N GLU A 77 4.39 -10.41 16.92
CA GLU A 77 3.08 -10.75 17.48
C GLU A 77 2.86 -12.26 17.66
N ALA A 78 3.74 -13.10 17.11
CA ALA A 78 3.77 -14.54 17.37
C ALA A 78 4.22 -14.82 18.82
N THR A 79 3.33 -14.62 19.79
CA THR A 79 3.54 -15.06 21.18
C THR A 79 3.75 -16.58 21.24
N PRO A 80 4.80 -17.07 21.93
CA PRO A 80 5.02 -18.51 22.13
C PRO A 80 3.90 -19.05 23.01
N THR A 81 2.89 -19.66 22.39
CA THR A 81 1.82 -20.33 23.13
C THR A 81 2.32 -21.73 23.52
N ALA A 82 2.07 -22.16 24.75
CA ALA A 82 2.58 -23.41 25.36
C ALA A 82 2.19 -24.71 24.62
N GLY A 83 1.43 -24.64 23.52
CA GLY A 83 0.99 -25.76 22.67
C GLY A 83 1.61 -25.81 21.27
N GLY A 84 2.66 -25.02 20.96
CA GLY A 84 3.44 -25.17 19.72
C GLY A 84 2.80 -24.62 18.43
N GLY A 85 1.72 -23.85 18.55
CA GLY A 85 1.12 -23.14 17.41
C GLY A 85 1.53 -21.66 17.39
N ASN A 86 2.50 -21.30 16.56
CA ASN A 86 2.95 -19.91 16.36
C ASN A 86 2.22 -19.26 15.17
N THR A 87 0.88 -19.33 15.11
CA THR A 87 0.13 -18.79 13.98
C THR A 87 -0.98 -17.84 14.40
N CYS A 88 -0.89 -16.60 13.94
CA CYS A 88 -1.85 -15.54 14.18
C CYS A 88 -2.51 -15.17 12.85
N VAL A 89 -3.67 -15.78 12.57
CA VAL A 89 -4.35 -15.64 11.28
C VAL A 89 -5.62 -14.81 11.49
N GLY A 90 -5.68 -13.64 10.84
CA GLY A 90 -6.89 -12.82 10.83
C GLY A 90 -6.62 -11.33 10.68
N ALA A 91 -7.68 -10.56 10.40
CA ALA A 91 -7.63 -9.11 10.25
C ALA A 91 -7.14 -8.38 11.53
N HIS A 92 -7.30 -9.03 12.69
CA HIS A 92 -6.84 -8.50 13.97
C HIS A 92 -5.31 -8.53 14.11
N CYS A 93 -4.64 -9.55 13.55
CA CYS A 93 -3.18 -9.68 13.59
C CYS A 93 -2.47 -8.68 12.67
N TYR A 94 -3.02 -8.48 11.48
CA TYR A 94 -2.50 -7.53 10.49
C TYR A 94 -2.96 -6.09 10.73
N ARG A 95 -3.69 -5.84 11.82
CA ARG A 95 -4.21 -4.51 12.16
C ARG A 95 -3.08 -3.48 12.23
N THR A 96 -1.99 -3.83 12.89
CA THR A 96 -0.79 -3.00 13.03
C THR A 96 -0.20 -2.66 11.66
N THR A 97 -0.12 -3.62 10.74
CA THR A 97 0.33 -3.38 9.35
C THR A 97 -0.61 -2.43 8.60
N PHE A 98 -1.93 -2.59 8.72
CA PHE A 98 -2.88 -1.70 8.06
C PHE A 98 -2.81 -0.26 8.58
N VAL A 99 -2.56 -0.07 9.89
CA VAL A 99 -2.34 1.26 10.47
C VAL A 99 -1.08 1.91 9.90
N VAL A 100 0.03 1.18 9.82
CA VAL A 100 1.28 1.70 9.22
C VAL A 100 1.05 2.10 7.76
N MET A 101 0.33 1.28 6.98
CA MET A 101 -0.03 1.60 5.60
C MET A 101 -0.94 2.82 5.47
N ALA A 102 -1.88 3.02 6.41
CA ALA A 102 -2.73 4.20 6.45
C ALA A 102 -1.90 5.47 6.70
N ILE A 103 -0.98 5.43 7.66
CA ILE A 103 -0.07 6.55 7.96
C ILE A 103 0.82 6.85 6.75
N ALA A 104 1.41 5.83 6.12
CA ALA A 104 2.23 5.99 4.92
C ALA A 104 1.43 6.65 3.76
N CYS A 105 0.15 6.31 3.61
CA CYS A 105 -0.73 6.96 2.63
C CYS A 105 -0.98 8.44 2.94
N ILE A 106 -1.16 8.80 4.21
CA ILE A 106 -1.37 10.19 4.64
C ILE A 106 -0.09 11.01 4.39
N ILE A 107 1.07 10.49 4.77
CA ILE A 107 2.37 11.12 4.50
C ILE A 107 2.57 11.31 3.00
N GLY A 108 2.29 10.28 2.19
CA GLY A 108 2.40 10.36 0.74
C GLY A 108 1.47 11.40 0.12
N PHE A 109 0.25 11.54 0.64
CA PHE A 109 -0.68 12.60 0.22
C PHE A 109 -0.14 13.99 0.60
N GLY A 110 0.38 14.15 1.82
CA GLY A 110 0.98 15.39 2.30
C GLY A 110 2.18 15.83 1.45
N ILE A 111 3.11 14.92 1.16
CA ILE A 111 4.28 15.21 0.30
C ILE A 111 3.84 15.64 -1.10
N LYS A 112 2.84 14.97 -1.69
CA LYS A 112 2.30 15.37 -3.00
C LYS A 112 1.64 16.75 -2.97
N GLY A 113 0.83 17.03 -1.95
CA GLY A 113 0.22 18.35 -1.76
C GLY A 113 1.27 19.44 -1.59
N LEU A 114 2.31 19.17 -0.80
CA LEU A 114 3.42 20.08 -0.57
C LEU A 114 4.16 20.40 -1.89
N MET A 115 4.52 19.37 -2.67
CA MET A 115 5.14 19.58 -3.98
C MET A 115 4.24 20.38 -4.93
N SER A 116 2.92 20.13 -4.91
CA SER A 116 1.98 20.91 -5.70
C SER A 116 1.88 22.37 -5.26
N PHE A 117 2.05 22.66 -3.96
CA PHE A 117 2.03 24.02 -3.43
C PHE A 117 3.30 24.79 -3.78
N TYR A 118 4.47 24.13 -3.75
CA TYR A 118 5.74 24.74 -4.16
C TYR A 118 5.90 24.89 -5.69
N ALA A 119 5.12 24.16 -6.48
CA ALA A 119 5.13 24.25 -7.94
C ALA A 119 4.18 25.34 -8.49
N LEU A 120 3.41 26.01 -7.61
CA LEU A 120 2.51 27.12 -7.94
C LEU A 120 3.15 28.45 -7.53
#